data_AF-A0A4R3S6V9-F1
#
_entry.id   AF-A0A4R3S6V9-F1
#
_cell.length_a   1.000
_cell.length_b   1.000
_cell.length_c   1.000
_cell.angle_alpha   90.00
_cell.angle_beta   90.00
_cell.angle_gamma   90.00
#
_symmetry.space_group_name_H-M   'P 1'
#
loop_
_entity.id
_entity.type
_entity.pdbx_description
1 polymer ?
#
loop_
_entity_poly.entity_id
_entity_poly.type
_entity_poly.pdbx_seq_one_letter_code
_entity_poly.pdbx_strand_id
1 'polypeptide(L)' 'MDRLSTDTVPLTGLPARGGLEFIVHIDEAAGVVSLDLTAA' A
#
# COMPACT_ATOMS: atom_id res chain seq x y z
N MET A 1 -8.54 -19.84 16.46
CA MET A 1 -7.42 -19.24 15.71
C MET A 1 -8.03 -18.35 14.66
N ASP A 2 -7.91 -17.04 14.83
CA ASP A 2 -8.35 -16.07 13.83
C ASP A 2 -7.33 -16.09 12.69
N ARG A 3 -7.76 -16.61 11.53
CA ARG A 3 -6.89 -16.74 10.36
C ARG A 3 -6.62 -15.34 9.82
N LEU A 4 -5.40 -14.84 10.01
CA LEU A 4 -4.94 -13.63 9.33
C LEU A 4 -4.93 -13.92 7.83
N SER A 5 -5.84 -13.30 7.09
CA SER A 5 -5.90 -13.36 5.63
C SER A 5 -5.03 -12.24 5.08
N THR A 6 -3.99 -12.59 4.32
CA THR A 6 -3.09 -11.62 3.70
C THR A 6 -3.31 -11.63 2.20
N ASP A 7 -3.98 -10.60 1.68
CA ASP A 7 -4.07 -10.35 0.24
C ASP A 7 -2.86 -9.53 -0.21
N THR A 8 -2.12 -10.03 -1.20
CA THR A 8 -0.91 -9.36 -1.73
C THR A 8 -1.23 -8.78 -3.10
N VAL A 9 -1.16 -7.45 -3.26
CA VAL A 9 -1.36 -6.79 -4.55
C VAL A 9 0.00 -6.37 -5.12
N PRO A 10 0.35 -6.78 -6.35
CA PRO A 10 1.62 -6.40 -6.96
C PRO A 10 1.64 -4.90 -7.30
N LEU A 11 2.69 -4.20 -6.87
CA LEU A 11 2.93 -2.77 -7.14
C LEU A 11 3.39 -2.48 -8.59
N THR A 12 3.12 -3.39 -9.53
CA THR A 12 3.62 -3.36 -10.92
C THR A 12 3.12 -2.19 -11.76
N GLY A 13 2.22 -1.35 -11.24
CA GLY A 13 1.74 -0.12 -11.87
C GLY A 13 2.48 1.15 -11.46
N LEU A 14 3.40 1.08 -10.50
CA LEU A 14 4.17 2.24 -10.06
C LEU A 14 5.40 2.45 -10.98
N PRO A 15 5.64 3.66 -11.50
CA PRO A 15 6.74 3.91 -12.43
C PRO A 15 8.10 3.70 -11.74
N ALA A 16 8.65 2.49 -11.83
CA ALA A 16 9.88 2.07 -11.17
C ALA A 16 11.16 2.55 -11.89
N ARG A 17 11.26 3.85 -12.17
CA ARG A 17 12.51 4.49 -12.60
C ARG A 17 12.89 5.57 -11.60
N GLY A 18 13.47 5.15 -10.48
CA GLY A 18 13.77 5.99 -9.33
C GLY A 18 13.12 5.40 -8.08
N GLY A 19 13.79 5.50 -6.93
CA GLY A 19 13.23 5.02 -5.66
C GLY A 19 11.89 5.71 -5.40
N LEU A 20 10.81 4.93 -5.46
CA LEU A 20 9.47 5.42 -5.17
C LEU A 20 9.30 5.47 -3.65
N GLU A 21 9.19 6.67 -3.12
CA GLU A 21 8.70 6.89 -1.75
C GLU A 21 7.18 7.01 -1.79
N PHE A 22 6.51 6.27 -0.93
CA PHE A 22 5.06 6.33 -0.77
C PHE A 22 4.70 6.36 0.72
N ILE A 23 3.60 7.03 1.02
CA ILE A 23 3.07 7.12 2.37
C ILE A 23 1.93 6.11 2.48
N VAL A 24 2.02 5.23 3.48
CA VAL A 24 0.97 4.25 3.79
C VAL A 24 0.03 4.86 4.82
N HIS A 25 -1.25 4.95 4.47
CA HIS A 25 -2.31 5.35 5.39
C HIS A 25 -3.15 4.13 5.76
N ILE A 26 -3.29 3.87 7.06
CA ILE A 26 -4.06 2.76 7.60
C ILE A 26 -5.21 3.35 8.42
N ASP A 27 -6.45 3.16 7.94
CA ASP A 27 -7.66 3.45 8.69
C ASP A 27 -8.19 2.12 9.26
N GLU A 28 -7.89 1.89 10.54
CA GLU A 28 -8.32 0.67 11.24
C GLU A 28 -9.84 0.62 11.48
N ALA A 29 -10.50 1.78 11.60
CA ALA A 29 -11.94 1.82 11.83
C ALA A 29 -12.73 1.48 10.55
N ALA A 30 -12.22 1.91 9.39
CA ALA A 30 -12.78 1.57 8.09
C ALA A 30 -12.27 0.23 7.54
N GLY A 31 -11.17 -0.31 8.08
CA GLY A 31 -10.50 -1.51 7.56
C GLY A 31 -9.86 -1.26 6.18
N VAL A 32 -9.42 -0.02 5.92
CA VAL A 32 -8.91 0.41 4.63
C VAL A 32 -7.42 0.75 4.73
N VAL A 33 -6.65 0.30 3.74
CA VAL A 33 -5.26 0.71 3.55
C VAL A 33 -5.17 1.45 2.23
N SER A 34 -4.67 2.70 2.26
CA SER A 34 -4.41 3.51 1.07
C SER A 34 -2.92 3.86 0.96
N LEU A 35 -2.49 4.07 -0.29
CA LEU A 35 -1.11 4.37 -0.64
C LEU A 35 -1.11 5.71 -1.38
N ASP A 36 -0.47 6.71 -0.81
CA ASP A 36 -0.22 7.98 -1.50
C ASP A 36 1.19 7.97 -2.09
N LEU A 37 1.25 8.18 -3.40
CA LEU A 37 2.51 8.29 -4.11
C LEU A 37 3.03 9.71 -3.97
N THR A 38 4.16 9.87 -3.29
CA THR A 38 4.86 11.13 -3.27
C THR A 38 5.70 11.19 -4.54
N ALA A 39 5.18 11.86 -5.58
CA ALA A 39 6.00 12.14 -6.75
C ALA A 39 7.14 13.09 -6.33
N ALA A 40 8.38 12.60 -6.40
CA ALA A 40 9.58 13.42 -6.24
C ALA A 40 9.79 14.35 -7.44
#